data_AF-A0A950S4Q6-F1
#
_entry.id   AF-A0A950S4Q6-F1
#
_cell.length_a   1.000
_cell.length_b   1.000
_cell.length_c   1.000
_cell.angle_alpha   90.00
_cell.angle_beta   90.00
_cell.angle_gamma   90.00
#
_symmetry.space_group_name_H-M   'P 1'
#
loop_
_entity.id
_entity.type
_entity.pdbx_description
1 polymer ?
#
loop_
_entity_poly.entity_id
_entity_poly.type
_entity_poly.pdbx_seq_one_letter_code
_entity_poly.pdbx_strand_id
1 'polypeptide(L)'
;MSRTFEDVRNEAMALTPQEREHLADELLDSIEFEEGIEWDDEYAAEIQRRVAEIDAGTAELVDSDEAIAAARQAVDDVRRAARRR
;
A
#
# COMPACT_ATOMS: atom_id res chain seq x y z
N MET A 1 -27.58 2.87 21.46
CA MET A 1 -27.58 1.43 21.13
C MET A 1 -26.17 1.09 20.67
N SER A 2 -25.46 0.20 21.35
CA SER A 2 -24.15 -0.26 20.89
C SER A 2 -24.36 -1.35 19.85
N ARG A 3 -23.85 -1.17 18.63
CA ARG A 3 -23.82 -2.26 17.63
C ARG A 3 -22.62 -3.17 17.94
N THR A 4 -22.76 -4.46 17.66
CA THR A 4 -21.65 -5.41 17.74
C THR A 4 -20.82 -5.36 16.45
N PHE A 5 -19.61 -5.90 16.48
CA PHE A 5 -18.79 -6.07 15.28
C PHE A 5 -19.51 -6.92 14.22
N GLU A 6 -20.20 -7.99 14.64
CA GLU A 6 -20.92 -8.86 13.71
C GLU A 6 -22.07 -8.12 13.01
N ASP A 7 -22.80 -7.27 13.72
CA ASP A 7 -23.86 -6.44 13.13
C ASP A 7 -23.30 -5.52 12.03
N VAL A 8 -22.21 -4.82 12.34
CA VAL A 8 -21.54 -3.90 11.39
C VAL A 8 -20.98 -4.66 10.20
N ARG A 9 -20.34 -5.80 10.43
CA ARG A 9 -19.80 -6.65 9.36
C ARG A 9 -20.92 -7.15 8.44
N ASN A 10 -22.02 -7.61 8.99
CA ASN A 10 -23.14 -8.12 8.19
C ASN A 10 -23.78 -7.02 7.34
N GLU A 11 -23.95 -5.82 7.89
CA GLU A 11 -24.41 -4.65 7.14
C GLU A 11 -23.44 -4.27 6.01
N ALA A 12 -22.13 -4.22 6.28
CA ALA A 12 -21.11 -3.93 5.28
C ALA A 12 -21.09 -4.98 4.15
N MET A 13 -21.28 -6.26 4.46
CA MET A 13 -21.32 -7.32 3.45
C MET A 13 -22.58 -7.28 2.57
N ALA A 14 -23.65 -6.62 3.01
CA ALA A 14 -24.89 -6.46 2.25
C ALA A 14 -24.83 -5.32 1.22
N LEU A 15 -23.84 -4.44 1.30
CA LEU A 15 -23.60 -3.34 0.35
C LEU A 15 -23.29 -3.87 -1.06
N THR A 16 -23.47 -3.02 -2.08
CA THR A 16 -23.03 -3.32 -3.44
C THR A 16 -21.50 -3.41 -3.52
N PRO A 17 -20.93 -4.05 -4.56
CA PRO A 17 -19.48 -4.12 -4.71
C PRO A 17 -18.77 -2.76 -4.66
N GLN A 18 -19.33 -1.74 -5.30
CA GLN A 18 -18.77 -0.39 -5.35
C GLN A 18 -18.83 0.30 -3.98
N GLU A 19 -19.93 0.17 -3.26
CA GLU A 19 -20.06 0.74 -1.90
C GLU A 19 -19.12 0.04 -0.92
N ARG A 20 -18.90 -1.27 -1.08
CA ARG A 20 -17.91 -2.00 -0.26
C ARG A 20 -16.47 -1.59 -0.56
N GLU A 21 -16.13 -1.35 -1.82
CA GLU A 21 -14.81 -0.84 -2.21
C GLU A 21 -14.56 0.51 -1.54
N HIS A 22 -15.52 1.43 -1.67
CA HIS A 22 -15.43 2.74 -1.03
C HIS A 22 -15.31 2.66 0.50
N LEU A 23 -16.14 1.83 1.15
CA LEU A 23 -16.06 1.61 2.60
C LEU A 23 -14.72 0.96 3.03
N ALA A 24 -14.16 0.08 2.20
CA ALA A 24 -12.86 -0.53 2.48
C ALA A 24 -11.74 0.50 2.45
N ASP A 25 -11.76 1.43 1.49
CA ASP A 25 -10.79 2.53 1.41
C ASP A 25 -10.89 3.44 2.64
N GLU A 26 -12.10 3.87 3.03
CA GLU A 26 -12.30 4.70 4.23
C GLU A 26 -11.83 4.01 5.51
N LEU A 27 -12.08 2.71 5.64
CA LEU A 27 -11.63 1.92 6.79
C LEU A 27 -10.10 1.78 6.80
N LEU A 28 -9.47 1.56 5.64
CA LEU A 28 -8.02 1.48 5.53
C LEU A 28 -7.38 2.81 5.93
N ASP A 29 -7.86 3.93 5.37
CA ASP A 29 -7.42 5.28 5.71
C ASP A 29 -7.56 5.52 7.23
N SER A 30 -8.68 5.11 7.83
CA SER A 30 -8.91 5.31 9.27
C SER A 30 -7.88 4.64 10.18
N ILE A 31 -7.17 3.61 9.68
CA ILE A 31 -6.13 2.87 10.41
C ILE A 31 -4.74 3.41 10.04
N GLU A 32 -4.49 3.76 8.78
CA GLU A 32 -3.19 4.25 8.29
C GLU A 32 -2.76 5.59 8.92
N PHE A 33 -3.71 6.42 9.38
CA PHE A 33 -3.42 7.70 10.03
C PHE A 33 -3.22 7.61 11.55
N GLU A 34 -3.58 6.52 12.22
CA GLU A 34 -3.49 6.41 13.69
C GLU A 34 -2.08 6.02 14.16
N GLU A 35 -1.33 5.30 13.34
CA GLU A 35 0.11 5.07 13.46
C GLU A 35 0.76 5.54 12.16
N GLY A 36 0.78 6.86 11.95
CA GLY A 36 1.52 7.43 10.82
C GLY A 36 2.91 6.79 10.81
N ILE A 37 3.22 6.09 9.72
CA ILE A 37 4.48 5.35 9.55
C ILE A 37 5.59 6.26 10.07
N GLU A 38 6.11 5.95 11.26
CA GLU A 38 7.31 6.61 11.74
C GLU A 38 8.38 6.12 10.78
N TRP A 39 8.64 6.94 9.76
CA TRP A 39 9.85 6.84 8.99
C TRP A 39 10.95 7.08 10.00
N ASP A 40 11.48 5.98 10.54
CA ASP A 40 12.66 5.97 11.39
C ASP A 40 13.70 6.91 10.75
N ASP A 41 14.37 7.71 11.58
CA ASP A 41 15.44 8.63 11.16
C ASP A 41 16.43 7.97 10.19
N GLU A 42 16.65 6.66 10.30
CA GLU A 42 17.45 5.84 9.38
C GLU A 42 16.87 5.81 7.94
N TYR A 43 15.55 5.69 7.77
CA TYR A 43 14.89 5.76 6.47
C TYR A 43 14.98 7.16 5.87
N ALA A 44 14.79 8.20 6.67
CA ALA A 44 14.93 9.58 6.20
C ALA A 44 16.36 9.87 5.73
N ALA A 45 17.36 9.41 6.48
CA ALA A 45 18.78 9.53 6.11
C ALA A 45 19.10 8.76 4.82
N GLU A 46 18.55 7.56 4.64
CA GLU A 46 18.74 6.77 3.43
C GLU A 46 18.11 7.42 2.19
N ILE A 47 16.90 7.98 2.31
CA ILE A 47 16.26 8.72 1.22
C ILE A 47 17.13 9.92 0.82
N GLN A 48 17.61 10.70 1.79
CA GLN A 48 18.49 11.84 1.52
C GLN A 48 19.79 11.42 0.83
N ARG A 49 20.41 10.31 1.28
CA ARG A 49 21.61 9.75 0.63
C ARG A 49 21.35 9.39 -0.83
N ARG A 50 20.26 8.68 -1.13
CA ARG A 50 19.93 8.27 -2.50
C ARG A 50 19.63 9.45 -3.40
N VAL A 51 18.92 10.47 -2.91
CA VAL A 51 18.68 11.70 -3.66
C VAL A 51 20.01 12.38 -4.01
N ALA A 52 20.92 12.50 -3.03
CA ALA A 52 22.23 13.10 -3.28
C ALA A 52 23.07 12.30 -4.30
N GLU A 53 23.02 10.97 -4.28
CA GLU A 53 23.70 10.12 -5.27
C GLU A 53 23.13 10.28 -6.69
N ILE A 54 21.82 10.47 -6.81
CA ILE A 54 21.16 10.75 -8.10
C ILE A 54 21.57 12.13 -8.60
N ASP A 55 21.48 13.16 -7.76
CA ASP A 55 21.85 14.54 -8.11
C ASP A 55 23.34 14.67 -8.49
N ALA A 56 24.20 13.90 -7.81
CA ALA A 56 25.63 13.83 -8.11
C ALA A 56 25.96 12.98 -9.36
N GLY A 57 24.97 12.27 -9.93
CA GLY A 57 25.16 11.37 -11.06
C GLY A 57 26.01 10.13 -10.73
N THR A 58 26.08 9.76 -9.45
CA THR A 58 26.83 8.58 -8.96
C THR A 58 25.94 7.36 -8.75
N ALA A 59 24.61 7.57 -8.73
CA ALA A 59 23.65 6.48 -8.65
C ALA A 59 23.61 5.66 -9.96
N GLU A 60 23.49 4.35 -9.83
CA GLU A 60 23.09 3.47 -10.94
C GLU A 60 21.58 3.58 -11.12
N LEU A 61 21.15 4.13 -12.25
CA LEU A 61 19.74 4.31 -12.58
C LEU A 61 19.25 3.16 -13.46
N VAL A 62 18.01 2.77 -13.24
CA VAL A 62 17.27 1.87 -14.13
C VAL A 62 16.24 2.67 -14.92
N ASP A 63 15.88 2.16 -16.09
CA ASP A 63 14.79 2.75 -16.88
C ASP A 63 13.46 2.66 -16.10
N SER A 64 12.70 3.76 -16.08
CA SER A 64 11.47 3.84 -15.29
C SER A 64 10.39 2.89 -15.79
N ASP A 65 10.29 2.69 -17.11
CA ASP A 65 9.27 1.83 -17.69
C ASP A 65 9.58 0.36 -17.38
N GLU A 66 10.85 -0.03 -17.45
CA GLU A 66 11.31 -1.36 -17.04
C GLU A 66 11.05 -1.61 -15.54
N ALA A 67 11.42 -0.67 -14.68
CA ALA A 67 11.23 -0.78 -13.23
C ALA A 67 9.74 -0.94 -12.85
N ILE A 68 8.87 -0.12 -13.44
CA ILE A 68 7.42 -0.20 -13.19
C ILE A 68 6.84 -1.51 -13.72
N ALA A 69 7.26 -1.97 -14.90
CA ALA A 69 6.82 -3.23 -15.47
C ALA A 69 7.20 -4.42 -14.56
N ALA A 70 8.45 -4.45 -14.08
CA ALA A 70 8.92 -5.48 -13.16
C ALA A 70 8.15 -5.48 -11.84
N ALA A 71 7.88 -4.30 -11.26
CA ALA A 71 7.11 -4.18 -10.02
C ALA A 71 5.68 -4.72 -10.18
N ARG A 72 4.99 -4.36 -11.27
CA ARG A 72 3.65 -4.87 -11.58
C ARG A 72 3.64 -6.39 -11.73
N GLN A 73 4.60 -6.93 -12.46
CA GLN A 73 4.75 -8.36 -12.66
C GLN A 73 4.92 -9.10 -11.32
N ALA A 74 5.77 -8.59 -10.42
CA ALA A 74 5.98 -9.17 -9.09
C ALA A 74 4.69 -9.19 -8.26
N VAL A 75 3.92 -8.11 -8.27
CA VAL A 75 2.62 -8.04 -7.56
C VAL A 75 1.62 -9.06 -8.14
N ASP A 76 1.55 -9.20 -9.45
CA ASP A 76 0.66 -10.16 -10.10
C ASP A 76 1.07 -11.61 -9.81
N ASP A 77 2.36 -11.89 -9.70
CA ASP A 77 2.87 -13.20 -9.29
C ASP A 77 2.46 -13.55 -7.85
N VAL A 78 2.59 -12.61 -6.92
CA VAL A 78 2.12 -12.78 -5.53
C VAL A 78 0.61 -13.07 -5.49
N ARG A 79 -0.19 -12.29 -6.22
CA ARG A 79 -1.65 -12.48 -6.31
C ARG A 79 -2.03 -13.84 -6.90
N ARG A 80 -1.32 -14.27 -7.95
CA ARG A 80 -1.53 -15.59 -8.56
C ARG A 80 -1.18 -16.73 -7.61
N ALA A 81 -0.12 -16.61 -6.83
CA ALA A 81 0.25 -17.59 -5.83
C ALA A 81 -0.79 -17.69 -4.70
N ALA A 82 -1.30 -16.55 -4.22
CA ALA A 82 -2.34 -16.51 -3.19
C ALA A 82 -3.66 -17.16 -3.64
N ARG A 83 -4.06 -17.00 -4.91
CA ARG A 83 -5.29 -17.61 -5.48
C ARG A 83 -5.18 -19.12 -5.73
N ARG A 84 -3.97 -19.70 -5.70
CA ARG A 84 -3.74 -21.14 -5.91
C ARG A 84 -3.69 -21.95 -4.61
N ARG A 85 -3.76 -21.29 -3.45
CA ARG A 85 -3.86 -21.90 -2.12
C ARG A 85 -5.32 -21.93 -1.67
#